data_AF-A0A3S5DH99-F1
#
_entry.id   AF-A0A3S5DH99-F1
#
_cell.length_a   1.000
_cell.length_b   1.000
_cell.length_c   1.000
_cell.angle_alpha   90.00
_cell.angle_beta   90.00
_cell.angle_gamma   90.00
#
_symmetry.space_group_name_H-M   'P 1'
#
loop_
_entity.id
_entity.type
_entity.pdbx_description
1 polymer ?
#
loop_
_entity_poly.entity_id
_entity_poly.type
_entity_poly.pdbx_seq_one_letter_code
_entity_poly.pdbx_strand_id
1 'polypeptide(L)'
;MHLVMEYGSWRNRKMVDFFSHYARTCFEAFDGLVKYWLTFNEINIMLHSPYSGAGLVFEEGENQEQVKYQAAHHELGGQRAGDENRP
;
A
#
# COMPACT_ATOMS: atom_id res chain seq x y z
N MET A 1 1.19 1.47 -14.16
CA MET A 1 1.50 0.06 -13.79
C MET A 1 2.94 -0.17 -13.34
N HIS A 2 3.81 0.86 -13.18
CA HIS A 2 5.23 0.64 -12.88
C HIS A 2 5.48 -0.11 -11.56
N LEU A 3 4.82 0.27 -10.46
CA LEU A 3 5.00 -0.40 -9.15
C LEU A 3 4.60 -1.88 -9.15
N VAL A 4 3.57 -2.24 -9.93
CA VAL A 4 3.13 -3.63 -10.10
C VAL A 4 4.17 -4.42 -10.90
N MET A 5 4.59 -3.89 -12.05
CA MET A 5 5.48 -4.60 -12.99
C MET A 5 6.92 -4.71 -12.49
N GLU A 6 7.45 -3.67 -11.85
CA GLU A 6 8.86 -3.59 -11.45
C GLU A 6 9.09 -4.12 -10.02
N TYR A 7 8.12 -3.91 -9.12
CA TYR A 7 8.29 -4.23 -7.71
C TYR A 7 7.33 -5.32 -7.21
N GLY A 8 6.37 -5.79 -8.02
CA GLY A 8 5.36 -6.74 -7.56
C GLY A 8 4.35 -6.13 -6.58
N SER A 9 4.27 -4.80 -6.53
CA SER A 9 3.41 -4.04 -5.61
C SER A 9 3.66 -4.39 -4.13
N TRP A 10 2.63 -4.45 -3.31
CA TRP A 10 2.69 -4.59 -1.84
C TRP A 10 3.38 -5.86 -1.33
N ARG A 11 3.69 -6.85 -2.19
CA ARG A 11 4.58 -7.96 -1.77
C ARG A 11 6.01 -7.48 -1.49
N ASN A 12 6.39 -6.31 -1.99
CA ASN A 12 7.71 -5.72 -1.81
C ASN A 12 7.71 -4.65 -0.72
N ARG A 13 8.62 -4.80 0.24
CA ARG A 13 8.73 -3.90 1.39
C ARG A 13 9.01 -2.44 1.02
N LYS A 14 9.63 -2.18 -0.14
CA LYS A 14 9.87 -0.80 -0.64
C LYS A 14 8.58 0.00 -0.85
N MET A 15 7.43 -0.66 -0.98
CA MET A 15 6.14 0.02 -1.07
C MET A 15 5.83 0.89 0.16
N VAL A 16 6.34 0.54 1.34
CA VAL A 16 6.21 1.37 2.55
C VAL A 16 6.87 2.73 2.33
N ASP A 17 8.09 2.74 1.80
CA ASP A 17 8.85 3.97 1.57
C ASP A 17 8.22 4.81 0.45
N PHE A 18 7.79 4.16 -0.64
CA PHE A 18 7.10 4.83 -1.74
C PHE A 18 5.78 5.46 -1.30
N PHE A 19 5.00 4.73 -0.50
CA PHE A 19 3.75 5.25 0.06
C PHE A 19 4.00 6.38 1.04
N SER A 20 5.00 6.26 1.92
CA SER A 20 5.36 7.34 2.86
C SER A 20 5.76 8.62 2.12
N HIS A 21 6.56 8.50 1.06
CA HIS A 21 6.91 9.65 0.22
C HIS A 21 5.68 10.28 -0.45
N TYR A 22 4.78 9.46 -0.98
CA TYR A 22 3.52 9.91 -1.58
C TYR A 22 2.63 10.63 -0.55
N ALA A 23 2.40 10.01 0.61
CA ALA A 23 1.57 10.55 1.68
C ALA A 23 2.08 11.92 2.14
N ARG A 24 3.39 12.05 2.40
CA ARG A 24 4.02 13.33 2.76
C ARG A 24 3.79 14.40 1.68
N THR A 25 4.00 14.05 0.42
CA THR A 25 3.77 14.98 -0.70
C THR A 25 2.32 15.45 -0.75
N CYS A 26 1.35 14.58 -0.51
CA CYS A 26 -0.07 14.95 -0.43
C CYS A 26 -0.35 15.86 0.77
N PHE A 27 0.15 15.53 1.96
CA PHE A 27 -0.08 16.35 3.15
C PHE A 27 0.50 17.76 2.98
N GLU A 28 1.69 17.89 2.41
CA GLU A 28 2.30 19.19 2.10
C GLU A 28 1.48 19.97 1.05
N ALA A 29 1.04 19.31 -0.03
CA ALA A 29 0.31 19.96 -1.11
C ALA A 29 -1.10 20.41 -0.73
N PHE A 30 -1.75 19.72 0.21
CA PHE A 30 -3.12 19.97 0.64
C PHE A 30 -3.22 20.52 2.07
N ASP A 31 -2.11 21.00 2.62
CA ASP A 31 -2.08 21.61 3.96
C ASP A 31 -3.06 22.79 4.05
N GLY A 32 -3.76 22.88 5.18
CA GLY A 32 -4.82 23.86 5.42
C GLY A 32 -6.11 23.68 4.58
N LEU A 33 -6.12 22.81 3.55
CA LEU A 33 -7.29 22.55 2.71
C LEU A 33 -8.05 21.29 3.13
N VAL A 34 -7.33 20.26 3.57
CA VAL A 34 -7.92 18.96 3.94
C VAL A 34 -7.62 18.62 5.39
N LYS A 35 -8.69 18.47 6.19
CA LYS A 35 -8.61 18.22 7.64
C LYS A 35 -8.64 16.73 8.01
N TYR A 36 -9.28 15.88 7.21
CA TYR A 36 -9.50 14.48 7.56
C TYR A 36 -8.96 13.57 6.46
N TRP A 37 -8.19 12.59 6.88
CA TRP A 37 -7.45 11.70 5.99
C TRP A 37 -7.70 10.24 6.36
N LEU A 38 -7.83 9.43 5.32
CA LEU A 38 -7.77 7.99 5.35
C LEU A 38 -6.56 7.56 4.51
N THR A 39 -5.69 6.72 5.06
CA THR A 39 -4.49 6.23 4.37
C THR A 39 -4.83 5.11 3.39
N PHE A 40 -5.47 4.06 3.88
CA PHE A 40 -5.92 2.92 3.09
C PHE A 40 -7.41 2.69 3.28
N ASN A 41 -8.09 2.37 2.17
CA ASN A 41 -9.47 1.92 2.19
C ASN A 41 -9.51 0.39 2.09
N GLU A 42 -10.16 -0.27 3.05
CA GLU A 42 -10.49 -1.71 3.01
C GLU A 42 -9.30 -2.64 2.65
N ILE A 43 -8.24 -2.63 3.45
CA ILE A 43 -7.05 -3.51 3.28
C ILE A 43 -7.45 -4.99 3.06
N ASN A 44 -8.52 -5.44 3.71
CA ASN A 44 -9.02 -6.82 3.58
C ASN A 44 -9.47 -7.19 2.17
N ILE A 45 -9.78 -6.21 1.29
CA ILE A 45 -10.22 -6.51 -0.07
C ILE A 45 -9.16 -7.27 -0.85
N MET A 46 -7.86 -7.12 -0.51
CA MET A 46 -6.79 -7.87 -1.15
C MET A 46 -6.89 -9.39 -0.94
N LEU A 47 -7.59 -9.84 0.11
CA LEU A 47 -7.81 -11.27 0.35
C LEU A 47 -8.82 -11.87 -0.63
N HIS A 48 -9.77 -11.04 -1.09
CA HIS A 48 -10.85 -11.42 -2.01
C HIS A 48 -10.56 -11.06 -3.47
N SER A 49 -9.90 -9.91 -3.70
CA SER A 49 -9.49 -9.40 -5.01
C SER A 49 -8.07 -8.83 -4.93
N PRO A 50 -7.03 -9.69 -4.98
CA PRO A 50 -5.64 -9.30 -4.73
C PRO A 50 -5.10 -8.25 -5.69
N TYR A 51 -5.51 -8.30 -6.96
CA TYR A 51 -5.09 -7.34 -7.96
C TYR A 51 -5.75 -5.97 -7.73
N SER A 52 -7.07 -5.91 -7.54
CA SER A 52 -7.75 -4.64 -7.32
C SER A 52 -7.41 -4.01 -5.97
N GLY A 53 -7.23 -4.83 -4.93
CA GLY A 53 -6.92 -4.37 -3.58
C GLY A 53 -5.50 -3.89 -3.41
N ALA A 54 -4.54 -4.62 -3.97
CA ALA A 54 -3.12 -4.41 -3.68
C ALA A 54 -2.20 -4.54 -4.90
N GLY A 55 -2.75 -4.64 -6.12
CA GLY A 55 -1.95 -4.79 -7.34
C GLY A 55 -1.14 -6.09 -7.40
N LEU A 56 -1.57 -7.15 -6.71
CA LEU A 56 -0.86 -8.43 -6.68
C LEU A 56 -1.16 -9.27 -7.93
N VAL A 57 -0.10 -9.70 -8.62
CA VAL A 57 -0.16 -10.66 -9.73
C VAL A 57 0.63 -11.90 -9.32
N PHE A 58 0.02 -13.09 -9.35
CA PHE A 58 0.68 -14.31 -8.90
C PHE A 58 1.36 -15.05 -10.05
N GLU A 59 2.51 -15.66 -9.74
CA GLU A 59 3.20 -16.57 -10.64
C GLU A 59 2.78 -18.02 -10.38
N GLU A 60 2.99 -18.88 -11.38
CA GLU A 60 2.69 -20.30 -11.25
C GLU A 60 3.56 -20.94 -10.15
N GLY A 61 2.93 -21.65 -9.21
CA GLY A 61 3.60 -22.28 -8.08
C GLY A 61 3.78 -21.40 -6.84
N GLU A 62 3.39 -20.12 -6.86
CA GLU A 62 3.45 -19.28 -5.65
C GLU A 62 2.45 -19.72 -4.58
N ASN A 63 2.87 -19.63 -3.32
CA ASN A 63 1.95 -19.68 -2.19
C ASN A 63 1.19 -18.35 -2.09
N GLN A 64 0.03 -18.30 -2.74
CA GLN A 64 -0.77 -17.08 -2.82
C GLN A 64 -1.19 -16.55 -1.44
N GLU A 65 -1.48 -17.43 -0.47
CA GLU A 65 -1.86 -16.99 0.87
C GLU A 65 -0.69 -16.30 1.56
N GLN A 66 0.51 -16.89 1.52
CA GLN A 66 1.71 -16.25 2.06
C GLN A 66 1.95 -14.87 1.42
N VAL A 67 1.82 -14.77 0.10
CA VAL A 67 2.01 -13.50 -0.63
C VAL A 67 0.97 -12.45 -0.20
N LYS A 68 -0.31 -12.84 -0.10
CA LYS A 68 -1.37 -11.94 0.36
C LYS A 68 -1.12 -11.44 1.78
N TYR A 69 -0.79 -12.33 2.72
CA TYR A 69 -0.54 -11.93 4.12
C TYR A 69 0.74 -11.10 4.27
N GLN A 70 1.78 -11.39 3.48
CA GLN A 70 2.99 -10.56 3.48
C GLN A 70 2.69 -9.15 2.96
N ALA A 71 1.88 -9.05 1.91
CA ALA A 71 1.47 -7.77 1.36
C ALA A 71 0.56 -6.99 2.33
N ALA A 72 -0.38 -7.66 3.01
CA ALA A 72 -1.19 -7.07 4.07
C ALA A 72 -0.31 -6.53 5.22
N HIS A 73 0.74 -7.27 5.59
CA HIS A 73 1.70 -6.83 6.60
C HIS A 73 2.45 -5.55 6.17
N HIS A 74 2.84 -5.45 4.89
CA HIS A 74 3.46 -4.22 4.38
C HIS A 74 2.47 -3.06 4.29
N GLU A 75 1.20 -3.28 3.90
CA GLU A 75 0.17 -2.25 3.93
C GLU A 75 -0.07 -1.72 5.34
N LEU A 76 -0.11 -2.59 6.35
CA LEU A 76 -0.20 -2.17 7.75
C LEU A 76 1.03 -1.33 8.17
N GLY A 77 2.23 -1.71 7.73
CA GLY A 77 3.44 -0.92 7.94
C GLY A 77 3.38 0.45 7.24
N GLY A 78 2.88 0.47 6.01
CA GLY A 78 2.65 1.67 5.21
C GLY A 78 1.61 2.60 5.85
N GLN A 79 0.53 2.05 6.40
CA GLN A 79 -0.50 2.79 7.10
C GLN A 79 0.10 3.58 8.27
N ARG A 80 0.89 2.90 9.12
CA ARG A 80 1.59 3.55 10.22
C ARG A 80 2.52 4.65 9.73
N ALA A 81 3.33 4.38 8.71
CA ALA A 81 4.25 5.36 8.14
C ALA A 81 3.50 6.58 7.56
N GLY A 82 2.35 6.37 6.91
CA GLY A 82 1.50 7.47 6.42
C GLY A 82 0.89 8.28 7.56
N ASP A 83 0.44 7.62 8.63
CA ASP A 83 -0.15 8.29 9.78
C ASP A 83 0.88 9.15 10.55
N GLU A 84 2.15 8.73 10.58
CA GLU A 84 3.26 9.52 11.14
C GLU A 84 3.56 10.81 10.36
N ASN A 85 3.13 10.90 9.09
CA ASN A 85 3.32 12.08 8.24
C ASN A 85 2.12 13.05 8.25
N ARG A 86 1.04 12.76 8.99
CA ARG A 86 -0.14 13.63 9.04
C ARG A 86 0.21 15.00 9.65
N PRO A 87 -0.36 16.10 9.11
CA PRO A 87 -0.24 17.44 9.70
C PRO A 87 -0.98 17.56 11.04
#